data_AF-A0A0C3SES3-F1
#
_entry.id   AF-A0A0C3SES3-F1
#
_cell.length_a   1.000
_cell.length_b   1.000
_cell.length_c   1.000
_cell.angle_alpha   90.00
_cell.angle_beta   90.00
_cell.angle_gamma   90.00
#
_symmetry.space_group_name_H-M   'P 1'
#
loop_
_entity.id
_entity.type
_entity.pdbx_description
1 polymer ?
#
loop_
_entity_poly.entity_id
_entity_poly.type
_entity_poly.pdbx_seq_one_letter_code
_entity_poly.pdbx_strand_id
1 'polypeptide(L)'
;MPTVQDEIDTSEPPVSVPDTGDTGESGKIKMIVSLVKKCFGVKDIASMRLSLPASLLEPIPNLEYWHYLDRPDLFAAVNDSEDPFERMIAVLRFTFSKDLKFIHGKVCKPYNSVLGEHFRAHWDVMPVTYPEANRLRPPVQHLYLAPAAAESVYSTMEGSSIKSGVSEASRKSIGARSSGATSRASGSGTTRTGTPTPSTPATSAIEEQLDAELAHLTLDSNSPSTAQLDDEKLKGLPGNASVSSVQLIEADSPTSSPVVASAGPRRVRTSYLTEQISHHPPVSAYYASCPSRQVAMCGIDQISAKVSGTTVRVAPGSCNKGIFLFLENRTGAGGERERYHINHPPAHVNGILRGSFYITVSESTIITCTGGNGWTIPGGRYKGTTVGLRAVIDFKEESWIGKPHFAIEGVVHTYDLTDTGNDRDGWQSWTRVKHVPKERVVASITGSWRHLIKYKLNPAFFPPPSQSSTPRSPVSPTSSSLSLPLDEWVSLLDLSTLYPIPKLVRDLSKQQEKESRLMWQIVTEKLLSKEYSEANKAKHAIEQRQREEEAARKLRGEKYVPKYFVWDEDTGIPVLTDAGVNALEEEMKEEAVHPIEQ
;
A
#
# COMPACT_ATOMS: atom_id res chain seq x y z
N MET A 1 -1.48 -7.18 -44.33
CA MET A 1 -2.00 -8.41 -43.71
C MET A 1 -0.95 -8.93 -42.73
N PRO A 2 -0.95 -8.51 -41.46
CA PRO A 2 -0.20 -9.19 -40.43
C PRO A 2 -1.02 -10.37 -39.90
N THR A 3 -0.33 -11.48 -39.71
CA THR A 3 -0.80 -12.78 -39.23
C THR A 3 -1.39 -12.68 -37.83
N VAL A 4 -2.58 -13.26 -37.66
CA VAL A 4 -3.25 -13.54 -36.39
C VAL A 4 -2.29 -14.32 -35.50
N GLN A 5 -1.88 -13.74 -34.38
CA GLN A 5 -1.32 -14.51 -33.27
C GLN A 5 -2.45 -15.37 -32.71
N ASP A 6 -2.26 -16.69 -32.72
CA ASP A 6 -3.18 -17.65 -32.11
C ASP A 6 -3.48 -17.22 -30.66
N GLU A 7 -4.73 -16.83 -30.40
CA GLU A 7 -5.25 -16.74 -29.04
C GLU A 7 -5.16 -18.15 -28.43
N ILE A 8 -4.32 -18.30 -27.41
CA ILE A 8 -4.23 -19.52 -26.61
C ILE A 8 -5.64 -19.83 -26.08
N ASP A 9 -6.16 -21.00 -26.46
CA ASP A 9 -7.41 -21.54 -25.93
C ASP A 9 -7.33 -21.63 -24.40
N THR A 10 -8.02 -20.72 -23.69
CA THR A 10 -8.00 -20.56 -22.23
C THR A 10 -9.10 -21.35 -21.52
N SER A 11 -9.52 -22.48 -22.11
CA SER A 11 -10.62 -23.31 -21.59
C SER A 11 -10.24 -24.27 -20.45
N GLU A 12 -8.97 -24.37 -20.07
CA GLU A 12 -8.56 -25.26 -18.96
C GLU A 12 -9.00 -24.73 -17.57
N PRO A 13 -9.55 -25.61 -16.71
CA PRO A 13 -9.95 -25.23 -15.36
C PRO A 13 -8.73 -24.87 -14.51
N PRO A 14 -8.88 -23.93 -13.53
CA PRO A 14 -7.79 -23.56 -12.66
C PRO A 14 -7.26 -24.76 -11.88
N VAL A 15 -5.93 -24.80 -11.68
CA VAL A 15 -5.29 -25.77 -10.79
C VAL A 15 -5.81 -25.52 -9.37
N SER A 16 -6.45 -26.53 -8.81
CA SER A 16 -7.00 -26.52 -7.45
C SER A 16 -6.39 -27.66 -6.60
N VAL A 17 -6.54 -27.55 -5.28
CA VAL A 17 -6.17 -28.59 -4.33
C VAL A 17 -7.43 -28.97 -3.55
N PRO A 18 -7.78 -30.27 -3.46
CA PRO A 18 -8.93 -30.70 -2.66
C PRO A 18 -8.73 -30.37 -1.18
N ASP A 19 -9.83 -30.04 -0.50
CA ASP A 19 -9.81 -29.75 0.93
C ASP A 19 -9.45 -31.04 1.70
N THR A 20 -8.42 -30.96 2.56
CA THR A 20 -7.92 -32.12 3.31
C THR A 20 -8.80 -32.48 4.52
N GLY A 21 -9.84 -31.69 4.83
CA GLY A 21 -10.73 -31.89 5.99
C GLY A 21 -10.09 -31.54 7.34
N ASP A 22 -8.75 -31.61 7.43
CA ASP A 22 -7.95 -31.02 8.49
C ASP A 22 -7.83 -29.50 8.27
N THR A 23 -8.61 -28.73 9.04
CA THR A 23 -8.69 -27.26 8.94
C THR A 23 -7.76 -26.54 9.92
N GLY A 24 -6.96 -27.29 10.69
CA GLY A 24 -5.91 -26.73 11.53
C GLY A 24 -4.78 -26.09 10.72
N GLU A 25 -3.92 -25.29 11.37
CA GLU A 25 -2.81 -24.60 10.70
C GLU A 25 -1.88 -25.56 9.94
N SER A 26 -1.65 -26.76 10.48
CA SER A 26 -0.88 -27.82 9.81
C SER A 26 -1.53 -28.29 8.50
N GLY A 27 -2.86 -28.45 8.48
CA GLY A 27 -3.62 -28.79 7.27
C GLY A 27 -3.56 -27.68 6.22
N LYS A 28 -3.70 -26.42 6.65
CA LYS A 28 -3.56 -25.24 5.76
C LYS A 28 -2.18 -25.15 5.12
N ILE A 29 -1.12 -25.38 5.90
CA ILE A 29 0.26 -25.39 5.41
C ILE A 29 0.45 -26.52 4.39
N LYS A 30 -0.06 -27.73 4.65
CA LYS A 30 0.00 -28.84 3.69
C LYS A 30 -0.69 -28.52 2.36
N MET A 31 -1.86 -27.86 2.41
CA MET A 31 -2.57 -27.42 1.21
C MET A 31 -1.75 -26.38 0.42
N ILE A 32 -1.18 -25.39 1.08
CA ILE A 32 -0.35 -24.35 0.45
C ILE A 32 0.93 -24.96 -0.14
N VAL A 33 1.64 -25.80 0.61
CA VAL A 33 2.85 -26.50 0.11
C VAL A 33 2.52 -27.40 -1.08
N SER A 34 1.38 -28.10 -1.06
CA SER A 34 0.90 -28.90 -2.19
C SER A 34 0.64 -28.05 -3.43
N LEU A 35 0.02 -26.88 -3.27
CA LEU A 35 -0.22 -25.95 -4.37
C LEU A 35 1.09 -25.42 -4.94
N VAL A 36 2.02 -24.98 -4.09
CA VAL A 36 3.32 -24.47 -4.52
C VAL A 36 4.10 -25.57 -5.25
N LYS A 37 4.08 -26.81 -4.75
CA LYS A 37 4.63 -28.00 -5.45
C LYS A 37 4.07 -28.18 -6.85
N LYS A 38 2.77 -27.94 -7.07
CA LYS A 38 2.16 -28.00 -8.41
C LYS A 38 2.60 -26.84 -9.33
N CYS A 39 3.12 -25.75 -8.77
CA CYS A 39 3.63 -24.60 -9.54
C CYS A 39 5.11 -24.75 -9.91
N PHE A 40 5.85 -25.65 -9.25
CA PHE A 40 7.27 -25.87 -9.54
C PHE A 40 7.44 -26.49 -10.94
N GLY A 41 8.24 -25.83 -11.79
CA GLY A 41 8.58 -26.32 -13.14
C GLY A 41 7.66 -25.84 -14.27
N VAL A 42 6.63 -25.04 -13.97
CA VAL A 42 5.77 -24.44 -15.01
C VAL A 42 6.49 -23.23 -15.61
N LYS A 43 6.77 -23.29 -16.92
CA LYS A 43 7.52 -22.25 -17.65
C LYS A 43 6.80 -20.90 -17.70
N ASP A 44 5.47 -20.91 -17.60
CA ASP A 44 4.63 -19.72 -17.57
C ASP A 44 3.67 -19.75 -16.38
N ILE A 45 4.17 -19.36 -15.22
CA ILE A 45 3.36 -19.25 -13.98
C ILE A 45 2.35 -18.10 -14.09
N ALA A 46 2.57 -17.12 -14.95
CA ALA A 46 1.71 -15.93 -15.07
C ALA A 46 0.36 -16.26 -15.73
N SER A 47 0.31 -17.27 -16.60
CA SER A 47 -0.95 -17.79 -17.17
C SER A 47 -1.60 -18.88 -16.31
N MET A 48 -0.91 -19.40 -15.29
CA MET A 48 -1.41 -20.49 -14.45
C MET A 48 -2.46 -19.99 -13.46
N ARG A 49 -3.73 -20.40 -13.66
CA ARG A 49 -4.83 -20.03 -12.78
C ARG A 49 -4.83 -20.92 -11.52
N LEU A 50 -4.57 -20.33 -10.35
CA LEU A 50 -4.64 -21.03 -9.06
C LEU A 50 -5.92 -20.66 -8.31
N SER A 51 -6.79 -21.65 -8.08
CA SER A 51 -7.96 -21.51 -7.20
C SER A 51 -7.61 -22.07 -5.82
N LEU A 52 -7.66 -21.21 -4.79
CA LEU A 52 -7.51 -21.65 -3.40
C LEU A 52 -8.87 -22.12 -2.86
N PRO A 53 -8.91 -23.18 -2.04
CA PRO A 53 -10.07 -23.50 -1.20
C PRO A 53 -10.48 -22.31 -0.33
N ALA A 54 -11.77 -22.18 -0.05
CA ALA A 54 -12.31 -21.07 0.75
C ALA A 54 -11.69 -21.00 2.16
N SER A 55 -11.28 -22.13 2.75
CA SER A 55 -10.62 -22.21 4.07
C SER A 55 -9.25 -21.50 4.16
N LEU A 56 -8.65 -21.19 3.01
CA LEU A 56 -7.40 -20.42 2.87
C LEU A 56 -7.64 -18.95 2.49
N LEU A 57 -8.89 -18.55 2.25
CA LEU A 57 -9.26 -17.19 1.90
C LEU A 57 -9.65 -16.41 3.16
N GLU A 58 -9.30 -15.14 3.17
CA GLU A 58 -9.83 -14.19 4.15
C GLU A 58 -11.25 -13.80 3.74
N PRO A 59 -12.18 -13.60 4.69
CA PRO A 59 -13.56 -13.26 4.37
C PRO A 59 -13.74 -11.79 3.93
N ILE A 60 -13.01 -11.39 2.88
CA ILE A 60 -13.03 -10.05 2.33
C ILE A 60 -12.89 -10.10 0.79
N PRO A 61 -13.75 -9.39 0.04
CA PRO A 61 -13.60 -9.24 -1.41
C PRO A 61 -12.32 -8.51 -1.81
N ASN A 62 -11.74 -8.85 -2.97
CA ASN A 62 -10.50 -8.22 -3.42
C ASN A 62 -10.65 -6.71 -3.67
N LEU A 63 -11.73 -6.26 -4.32
CA LEU A 63 -11.96 -4.81 -4.51
C LEU A 63 -12.17 -4.05 -3.20
N GLU A 64 -12.62 -4.72 -2.13
CA GLU A 64 -12.72 -4.13 -0.80
C GLU A 64 -11.36 -4.08 -0.09
N TYR A 65 -10.50 -5.07 -0.32
CA TYR A 65 -9.18 -5.19 0.29
C TYR A 65 -8.18 -4.16 -0.25
N TRP A 66 -8.29 -3.79 -1.52
CA TRP A 66 -7.40 -2.84 -2.20
C TRP A 66 -8.05 -1.45 -2.35
N HIS A 67 -7.59 -0.46 -1.58
CA HIS A 67 -8.10 0.93 -1.67
C HIS A 67 -7.07 2.05 -1.41
N TYR A 68 -5.79 1.74 -1.14
CA TYR A 68 -4.69 2.71 -0.91
C TYR A 68 -4.98 3.86 0.09
N LEU A 69 -5.99 3.70 0.93
CA LEU A 69 -6.50 4.72 1.86
C LEU A 69 -6.55 4.13 3.26
N ASP A 70 -5.47 3.50 3.71
CA ASP A 70 -5.35 3.12 5.12
C ASP A 70 -5.22 4.38 6.01
N ARG A 71 -4.75 5.51 5.45
CA ARG A 71 -4.69 6.85 6.10
C ARG A 71 -5.26 7.96 5.20
N PRO A 72 -6.60 8.02 5.03
CA PRO A 72 -7.26 9.07 4.25
C PRO A 72 -7.06 10.48 4.83
N ASP A 73 -6.76 10.59 6.12
CA ASP A 73 -6.43 11.87 6.78
C ASP A 73 -5.10 12.46 6.30
N LEU A 74 -4.12 11.60 5.99
CA LEU A 74 -2.86 12.01 5.35
C LEU A 74 -3.07 12.34 3.87
N PHE A 75 -3.92 11.59 3.18
CA PHE A 75 -4.30 11.88 1.78
C PHE A 75 -5.00 13.25 1.66
N ALA A 76 -5.97 13.54 2.52
CA ALA A 76 -6.71 14.79 2.55
C ALA A 76 -5.83 16.03 2.87
N ALA A 77 -4.69 15.83 3.53
CA ALA A 77 -3.75 16.89 3.90
C ALA A 77 -2.68 17.19 2.83
N VAL A 78 -2.62 16.42 1.73
CA VAL A 78 -1.57 16.56 0.70
C VAL A 78 -1.51 17.97 0.09
N ASN A 79 -2.67 18.62 -0.08
CA ASN A 79 -2.78 19.92 -0.75
C ASN A 79 -2.68 21.13 0.21
N ASP A 80 -2.40 20.92 1.50
CA ASP A 80 -2.52 21.95 2.54
C ASP A 80 -1.44 23.03 2.51
N SER A 81 -0.31 22.76 1.86
CA SER A 81 0.80 23.70 1.77
C SER A 81 0.85 24.40 0.42
N GLU A 82 1.18 25.69 0.45
CA GLU A 82 1.52 26.48 -0.74
C GLU A 82 2.91 26.15 -1.28
N ASP A 83 3.80 25.59 -0.45
CA ASP A 83 5.17 25.24 -0.85
C ASP A 83 5.22 23.85 -1.54
N PRO A 84 5.69 23.77 -2.81
CA PRO A 84 5.81 22.50 -3.52
C PRO A 84 6.68 21.44 -2.85
N PHE A 85 7.72 21.83 -2.11
CA PHE A 85 8.56 20.87 -1.40
C PHE A 85 7.83 20.31 -0.17
N GLU A 86 7.11 21.13 0.59
CA GLU A 86 6.25 20.65 1.68
C GLU A 86 5.15 19.69 1.18
N ARG A 87 4.57 19.95 -0.01
CA ARG A 87 3.63 19.02 -0.65
C ARG A 87 4.29 17.70 -1.05
N MET A 88 5.50 17.72 -1.61
CA MET A 88 6.28 16.50 -1.87
C MET A 88 6.51 15.68 -0.59
N ILE A 89 6.80 16.34 0.54
CA ILE A 89 6.89 15.68 1.85
C ILE A 89 5.53 15.07 2.26
N ALA A 90 4.41 15.77 2.03
CA ALA A 90 3.08 15.23 2.31
C ALA A 90 2.74 14.01 1.42
N VAL A 91 3.10 14.03 0.13
CA VAL A 91 2.94 12.88 -0.77
C VAL A 91 3.79 11.69 -0.33
N LEU A 92 5.02 11.92 0.15
CA LEU A 92 5.83 10.85 0.76
C LEU A 92 5.13 10.25 1.98
N ARG A 93 4.52 11.07 2.85
CA ARG A 93 3.76 10.60 4.01
C ARG A 93 2.56 9.74 3.58
N PHE A 94 1.78 10.19 2.61
CA PHE A 94 0.71 9.39 2.01
C PHE A 94 1.25 8.06 1.45
N THR A 95 2.34 8.11 0.68
CA THR A 95 2.92 6.94 0.02
C THR A 95 3.36 5.85 1.00
N PHE A 96 3.93 6.21 2.15
CA PHE A 96 4.33 5.25 3.18
C PHE A 96 3.17 4.73 4.04
N SER A 97 2.02 5.43 4.05
CA SER A 97 0.88 5.12 4.92
C SER A 97 -0.34 4.56 4.19
N LYS A 98 -0.29 4.45 2.86
CA LYS A 98 -1.40 3.94 2.04
C LYS A 98 -1.73 2.46 2.24
N ASP A 99 -0.78 1.65 2.73
CA ASP A 99 -0.90 0.19 2.91
C ASP A 99 -0.39 -0.32 4.28
N LEU A 100 -0.76 0.37 5.36
CA LEU A 100 -0.47 -0.05 6.75
C LEU A 100 -0.96 -1.46 7.09
N LYS A 101 -1.96 -2.00 6.37
CA LYS A 101 -2.41 -3.39 6.51
C LYS A 101 -1.29 -4.43 6.30
N PHE A 102 -0.23 -4.11 5.55
CA PHE A 102 0.94 -5.01 5.42
C PHE A 102 1.97 -4.87 6.53
N ILE A 103 1.82 -3.85 7.38
CA ILE A 103 2.67 -3.62 8.57
C ILE A 103 2.01 -4.30 9.78
N HIS A 104 0.72 -4.03 10.00
CA HIS A 104 -0.02 -4.43 11.21
C HIS A 104 -0.98 -5.61 10.99
N GLY A 105 -1.40 -5.85 9.75
CA GLY A 105 -2.35 -6.90 9.41
C GLY A 105 -1.68 -8.22 9.04
N LYS A 106 -2.52 -9.25 8.91
CA LYS A 106 -2.13 -10.58 8.45
C LYS A 106 -1.96 -10.58 6.94
N VAL A 107 -0.91 -11.23 6.45
CA VAL A 107 -0.78 -11.55 5.01
C VAL A 107 -1.83 -12.58 4.65
N CYS A 108 -2.77 -12.19 3.80
CA CYS A 108 -3.92 -13.01 3.44
C CYS A 108 -4.21 -12.94 1.95
N LYS A 109 -5.09 -13.84 1.47
CA LYS A 109 -5.60 -13.82 0.10
C LYS A 109 -7.11 -13.48 0.13
N PRO A 110 -7.54 -12.35 -0.48
CA PRO A 110 -8.96 -12.02 -0.62
C PRO A 110 -9.64 -12.85 -1.72
N TYR A 111 -10.96 -12.70 -1.88
CA TYR A 111 -11.71 -13.34 -2.98
C TYR A 111 -11.31 -12.75 -4.33
N ASN A 112 -11.01 -13.58 -5.32
CA ASN A 112 -10.76 -13.08 -6.68
C ASN A 112 -12.02 -12.42 -7.24
N SER A 113 -11.91 -11.17 -7.67
CA SER A 113 -13.05 -10.42 -8.18
C SER A 113 -13.54 -10.91 -9.54
N VAL A 114 -14.86 -10.83 -9.74
CA VAL A 114 -15.51 -11.19 -11.01
C VAL A 114 -15.65 -9.98 -11.92
N LEU A 115 -15.85 -10.21 -13.23
CA LEU A 115 -15.98 -9.13 -14.20
C LEU A 115 -17.19 -8.23 -13.94
N GLY A 116 -16.93 -6.93 -13.82
CA GLY A 116 -17.93 -5.90 -13.48
C GLY A 116 -18.34 -5.86 -12.01
N GLU A 117 -17.69 -6.64 -11.15
CA GLU A 117 -17.73 -6.40 -9.71
C GLU A 117 -17.25 -4.97 -9.44
N HIS A 118 -17.86 -4.29 -8.48
CA HIS A 118 -17.43 -2.96 -8.04
C HIS A 118 -17.54 -2.81 -6.54
N PHE A 119 -16.77 -1.88 -5.99
CA PHE A 119 -16.81 -1.55 -4.57
C PHE A 119 -16.80 -0.05 -4.38
N ARG A 120 -17.57 0.42 -3.39
CA ARG A 120 -17.65 1.82 -2.99
C ARG A 120 -17.48 1.93 -1.49
N ALA A 121 -16.78 2.97 -1.07
CA ALA A 121 -16.59 3.29 0.33
C ALA A 121 -16.29 4.78 0.51
N HIS A 122 -16.42 5.24 1.75
CA HIS A 122 -15.97 6.56 2.14
C HIS A 122 -15.37 6.56 3.55
N TRP A 123 -14.72 7.68 3.89
CA TRP A 123 -14.18 7.96 5.21
C TRP A 123 -14.49 9.40 5.59
N ASP A 124 -14.93 9.60 6.83
CA ASP A 124 -15.13 10.91 7.44
C ASP A 124 -14.03 11.18 8.46
N VAL A 125 -13.00 11.89 8.05
CA VAL A 125 -11.76 12.06 8.81
C VAL A 125 -11.42 13.51 9.05
N MET A 126 -10.71 13.78 10.15
CA MET A 126 -10.05 15.06 10.34
C MET A 126 -8.68 14.99 9.65
N PRO A 127 -8.40 15.86 8.66
CA PRO A 127 -7.08 15.94 8.06
C PRO A 127 -6.03 16.15 9.15
N VAL A 128 -4.85 15.55 8.98
CA VAL A 128 -3.77 15.74 9.95
C VAL A 128 -3.41 17.22 10.08
N THR A 129 -3.04 17.62 11.29
CA THR A 129 -2.55 18.98 11.55
C THR A 129 -1.05 18.97 11.82
N TYR A 130 -0.40 20.14 11.87
CA TYR A 130 1.04 20.25 12.10
C TYR A 130 1.31 21.13 13.31
N PRO A 131 2.28 20.78 14.19
CA PRO A 131 2.64 21.62 15.33
C PRO A 131 3.25 22.95 14.86
N GLU A 132 2.55 24.06 15.15
CA GLU A 132 2.85 25.41 14.66
C GLU A 132 2.99 25.48 13.12
N ALA A 133 3.29 26.65 12.55
CA ALA A 133 3.32 26.85 11.09
C ALA A 133 4.40 26.04 10.32
N ASN A 134 5.00 25.00 10.94
CA ASN A 134 6.11 24.22 10.41
C ASN A 134 5.64 22.82 9.93
N ARG A 135 5.16 22.74 8.69
CA ARG A 135 4.64 21.49 8.08
C ARG A 135 5.73 20.45 7.77
N LEU A 136 7.00 20.82 7.94
CA LEU A 136 8.14 19.91 7.82
C LEU A 136 8.32 19.03 9.08
N ARG A 137 7.72 19.36 10.21
CA ARG A 137 7.65 18.48 11.39
C ARG A 137 6.65 17.33 11.17
N PRO A 138 6.76 16.21 11.92
CA PRO A 138 5.72 15.17 11.92
C PRO A 138 4.33 15.75 12.12
N PRO A 139 3.30 15.25 11.40
CA PRO A 139 1.93 15.66 11.66
C PRO A 139 1.48 15.25 13.06
N VAL A 140 0.65 16.09 13.68
CA VAL A 140 -0.20 15.70 14.81
C VAL A 140 -1.28 14.80 14.26
N GLN A 141 -1.29 13.55 14.74
CA GLN A 141 -2.21 12.53 14.28
C GLN A 141 -3.40 12.46 15.21
N HIS A 142 -4.58 12.32 14.63
CA HIS A 142 -5.79 12.03 15.36
C HIS A 142 -5.89 10.52 15.57
N LEU A 143 -6.28 10.10 16.78
CA LEU A 143 -6.52 8.69 17.09
C LEU A 143 -7.96 8.36 16.70
N TYR A 144 -8.12 7.42 15.76
CA TYR A 144 -9.44 6.94 15.34
C TYR A 144 -9.71 5.63 16.06
N LEU A 145 -10.63 5.63 17.03
CA LEU A 145 -11.07 4.39 17.67
C LEU A 145 -12.12 3.73 16.78
N ALA A 146 -11.87 2.50 16.37
CA ALA A 146 -12.89 1.68 15.77
C ALA A 146 -13.92 1.32 16.87
N PRO A 147 -15.24 1.36 16.63
CA PRO A 147 -16.21 0.83 17.58
C PRO A 147 -15.87 -0.63 17.92
N ALA A 148 -16.15 -1.10 19.14
CA ALA A 148 -15.83 -2.48 19.57
C ALA A 148 -16.42 -3.59 18.65
N ALA A 149 -17.36 -3.27 17.75
CA ALA A 149 -17.84 -4.18 16.70
C ALA A 149 -16.88 -4.32 15.50
N ALA A 150 -15.98 -3.35 15.29
CA ALA A 150 -14.90 -3.43 14.31
C ALA A 150 -13.71 -4.26 14.82
N GLU A 151 -13.61 -4.49 16.13
CA GLU A 151 -12.64 -5.41 16.73
C GLU A 151 -12.92 -6.90 16.40
N SER A 152 -13.96 -7.23 15.60
CA SER A 152 -14.26 -8.61 15.23
C SER A 152 -14.36 -8.90 13.72
N VAL A 153 -13.76 -8.10 12.83
CA VAL A 153 -13.69 -8.48 11.39
C VAL A 153 -12.28 -8.80 10.92
N TYR A 154 -11.21 -8.39 11.62
CA TYR A 154 -9.85 -8.48 11.04
C TYR A 154 -8.71 -9.01 11.91
N SER A 155 -8.93 -9.40 13.17
CA SER A 155 -7.90 -10.14 13.92
C SER A 155 -8.45 -10.74 15.21
N THR A 156 -8.65 -12.07 15.24
CA THR A 156 -8.55 -12.81 16.51
C THR A 156 -8.18 -14.27 16.24
N MET A 157 -6.89 -14.51 16.13
CA MET A 157 -6.27 -15.75 16.59
C MET A 157 -4.90 -15.42 17.17
N GLU A 158 -4.88 -14.86 18.39
CA GLU A 158 -3.74 -15.07 19.26
C GLU A 158 -3.92 -16.41 19.96
N GLY A 159 -2.93 -17.29 19.78
CA GLY A 159 -2.84 -18.55 20.49
C GLY A 159 -2.69 -18.29 21.99
N SER A 160 -3.65 -18.79 22.78
CA SER A 160 -3.59 -18.84 24.23
C SER A 160 -2.27 -19.47 24.71
N SER A 161 -1.31 -18.63 25.10
CA SER A 161 -0.23 -19.06 25.99
C SER A 161 -0.73 -18.97 27.43
N ILE A 162 -0.93 -20.15 28.00
CA ILE A 162 -1.27 -20.38 29.40
C ILE A 162 -0.31 -19.59 30.30
N LYS A 163 -0.85 -18.61 31.05
CA LYS A 163 -0.27 -18.18 32.32
C LYS A 163 -1.35 -18.28 33.40
N SER A 164 -1.17 -19.30 34.22
CA SER A 164 -1.86 -19.58 35.47
C SER A 164 -1.98 -18.32 36.34
N GLY A 165 -3.18 -18.11 36.86
CA GLY A 165 -3.53 -16.98 37.71
C GLY A 165 -2.71 -16.91 38.99
N VAL A 166 -2.44 -15.67 39.41
CA VAL A 166 -2.03 -15.34 40.76
C VAL A 166 -3.13 -14.48 41.35
N SER A 167 -3.98 -15.10 42.18
CA SER A 167 -4.91 -14.41 43.06
C SER A 167 -4.18 -13.99 44.33
N GLU A 168 -4.21 -12.71 44.65
CA GLU A 168 -3.69 -12.16 45.90
C GLU A 168 -4.82 -12.09 46.93
N ALA A 169 -4.77 -12.95 47.96
CA ALA A 169 -5.41 -12.69 49.25
C ALA A 169 -4.86 -13.60 50.37
N SER A 170 -4.07 -12.96 51.24
CA SER A 170 -4.19 -13.00 52.71
C SER A 170 -3.85 -14.27 53.50
N ARG A 171 -2.73 -14.14 54.25
CA ARG A 171 -2.51 -14.57 55.66
C ARG A 171 -2.60 -16.07 55.99
N LYS A 172 -1.45 -16.67 56.32
CA LYS A 172 -1.01 -16.89 57.73
C LYS A 172 0.36 -17.57 57.82
N SER A 173 1.00 -17.22 58.92
CA SER A 173 2.32 -17.57 59.46
C SER A 173 2.58 -19.06 59.76
N ILE A 174 3.84 -19.31 60.16
CA ILE A 174 4.44 -20.50 60.82
C ILE A 174 5.17 -21.37 59.78
N GLY A 175 6.44 -21.73 59.88
CA GLY A 175 7.45 -21.59 60.93
C GLY A 175 8.42 -22.77 60.81
N ALA A 176 9.72 -22.45 60.73
CA ALA A 176 10.88 -23.22 61.22
C ALA A 176 11.30 -24.57 60.58
N ARG A 177 12.65 -24.66 60.44
CA ARG A 177 13.53 -25.85 60.54
C ARG A 177 13.52 -26.83 59.36
N SER A 178 14.57 -27.59 59.05
CA SER A 178 16.04 -27.56 59.25
C SER A 178 16.58 -28.85 58.60
N SER A 179 17.86 -28.82 58.20
CA SER A 179 18.83 -29.95 58.26
C SER A 179 18.74 -31.19 57.35
N GLY A 180 19.92 -31.52 56.78
CA GLY A 180 20.37 -32.86 56.35
C GLY A 180 20.79 -32.89 54.88
N ALA A 181 22.04 -32.64 54.44
CA ALA A 181 23.29 -33.37 54.69
C ALA A 181 23.09 -34.89 54.53
N THR A 182 23.65 -35.59 53.54
CA THR A 182 25.06 -35.97 53.30
C THR A 182 25.07 -36.91 52.06
N SER A 183 26.16 -37.38 51.43
CA SER A 183 27.57 -37.06 51.23
C SER A 183 28.14 -38.16 50.30
N ARG A 184 29.16 -37.82 49.49
CA ARG A 184 30.31 -38.62 48.97
C ARG A 184 30.74 -37.99 47.63
N ALA A 185 31.77 -37.13 47.56
CA ALA A 185 33.22 -37.37 47.72
C ALA A 185 33.70 -38.55 46.85
N SER A 186 34.73 -38.49 46.02
CA SER A 186 35.84 -37.54 45.80
C SER A 186 36.78 -38.16 44.74
N GLY A 187 37.63 -37.37 44.05
CA GLY A 187 38.94 -37.87 43.59
C GLY A 187 39.37 -37.56 42.15
N SER A 188 40.32 -36.64 42.04
CA SER A 188 41.12 -36.19 40.89
C SER A 188 41.99 -37.28 40.22
N GLY A 189 42.32 -37.11 38.92
CA GLY A 189 43.44 -37.80 38.29
C GLY A 189 43.61 -37.56 36.77
N THR A 190 44.75 -36.98 36.39
CA THR A 190 45.19 -36.51 35.07
C THR A 190 45.63 -37.63 34.10
N THR A 191 45.47 -37.44 32.77
CA THR A 191 46.44 -37.67 31.64
C THR A 191 45.88 -38.29 30.32
N ARG A 192 46.13 -37.54 29.22
CA ARG A 192 46.52 -37.87 27.83
C ARG A 192 46.04 -39.14 27.06
N THR A 193 45.56 -38.82 25.85
CA THR A 193 45.73 -39.46 24.52
C THR A 193 45.07 -40.81 24.19
N GLY A 194 44.23 -40.80 23.14
CA GLY A 194 43.87 -41.98 22.34
C GLY A 194 42.41 -41.96 21.83
N THR A 195 42.23 -41.77 20.52
CA THR A 195 41.01 -42.01 19.70
C THR A 195 40.36 -43.38 20.00
N PRO A 196 39.02 -43.55 19.89
CA PRO A 196 38.29 -43.57 18.61
C PRO A 196 36.84 -42.98 18.60
N THR A 197 36.35 -42.70 17.39
CA THR A 197 34.95 -42.48 16.94
C THR A 197 33.95 -43.57 17.41
N PRO A 198 32.59 -43.41 17.40
CA PRO A 198 31.80 -42.80 16.32
C PRO A 198 30.44 -42.10 16.62
N SER A 199 29.91 -41.49 15.55
CA SER A 199 28.50 -41.39 15.11
C SER A 199 27.54 -40.37 15.75
N THR A 200 27.17 -39.37 14.94
CA THR A 200 25.87 -38.70 14.95
C THR A 200 25.45 -38.47 13.48
N PRO A 201 24.20 -38.77 13.07
CA PRO A 201 23.80 -38.77 11.67
C PRO A 201 23.55 -37.36 11.12
N ALA A 202 23.84 -37.22 9.83
CA ALA A 202 23.80 -36.02 9.02
C ALA A 202 22.37 -35.56 8.68
N THR A 203 22.10 -34.26 8.78
CA THR A 203 20.98 -33.59 8.07
C THR A 203 21.34 -32.18 7.61
N SER A 204 22.63 -31.92 7.34
CA SER A 204 23.11 -30.60 6.94
C SER A 204 23.81 -30.59 5.56
N ALA A 205 23.46 -31.52 4.67
CA ALA A 205 24.10 -31.63 3.35
C ALA A 205 23.13 -31.55 2.16
N ILE A 206 21.86 -31.16 2.37
CA ILE A 206 20.90 -30.97 1.27
C ILE A 206 20.75 -29.49 0.88
N GLU A 207 21.13 -28.54 1.76
CA GLU A 207 21.00 -27.10 1.48
C GLU A 207 22.18 -26.51 0.68
N GLU A 208 23.35 -27.15 0.63
CA GLU A 208 24.54 -26.60 -0.06
C GLU A 208 24.80 -27.15 -1.48
N GLN A 209 24.02 -28.14 -1.94
CA GLN A 209 24.24 -28.76 -3.26
C GLN A 209 23.21 -28.35 -4.33
N LEU A 210 22.30 -27.43 -4.02
CA LEU A 210 21.30 -26.90 -4.99
C LEU A 210 21.55 -25.43 -5.40
N ASP A 211 22.50 -24.74 -4.75
CA ASP A 211 22.82 -23.33 -5.02
C ASP A 211 23.94 -23.13 -6.08
N ALA A 212 24.48 -24.20 -6.66
CA ALA A 212 25.62 -24.14 -7.58
C ALA A 212 25.31 -24.41 -9.07
N GLU A 213 24.05 -24.71 -9.45
CA GLU A 213 23.65 -24.98 -10.85
C GLU A 213 22.50 -24.07 -11.36
N LEU A 214 22.40 -22.83 -10.86
CA LEU A 214 21.39 -21.86 -11.32
C LEU A 214 21.96 -20.49 -11.73
N ALA A 215 23.27 -20.38 -11.88
CA ALA A 215 23.90 -19.26 -12.56
C ALA A 215 24.12 -19.61 -14.02
N HIS A 216 23.20 -19.21 -14.91
CA HIS A 216 23.43 -18.82 -16.32
C HIS A 216 22.12 -18.86 -17.13
N LEU A 217 21.23 -17.89 -16.89
CA LEU A 217 20.27 -17.41 -17.90
C LEU A 217 19.94 -15.94 -17.60
N THR A 218 20.85 -15.05 -18.00
CA THR A 218 20.59 -13.62 -18.21
C THR A 218 20.17 -13.40 -19.66
N LEU A 219 19.27 -12.43 -19.89
CA LEU A 219 18.69 -11.82 -21.12
C LEU A 219 17.15 -11.77 -20.91
N ASP A 220 16.41 -10.66 -20.96
CA ASP A 220 16.65 -9.33 -21.50
C ASP A 220 16.13 -8.24 -20.53
N SER A 221 16.94 -7.20 -20.36
CA SER A 221 16.56 -5.95 -19.69
C SER A 221 15.77 -5.06 -20.64
N ASN A 222 14.44 -5.24 -20.68
CA ASN A 222 13.55 -4.20 -21.21
C ASN A 222 13.15 -3.26 -20.08
N SER A 223 13.84 -2.13 -20.02
CA SER A 223 13.40 -0.94 -19.30
C SER A 223 11.98 -0.60 -19.75
N PRO A 224 11.02 -0.32 -18.85
CA PRO A 224 9.74 0.20 -19.27
C PRO A 224 9.97 1.60 -19.86
N SER A 225 9.71 1.77 -21.16
CA SER A 225 9.59 3.08 -21.76
C SER A 225 8.43 3.79 -21.09
N THR A 226 8.73 4.91 -20.42
CA THR A 226 7.71 5.90 -20.08
C THR A 226 7.13 6.38 -21.41
N ALA A 227 5.93 5.93 -21.75
CA ALA A 227 5.18 6.51 -22.85
C ALA A 227 5.04 8.01 -22.56
N GLN A 228 5.66 8.83 -23.41
CA GLN A 228 5.33 10.25 -23.47
C GLN A 228 3.84 10.32 -23.83
N LEU A 229 3.06 10.88 -22.92
CA LEU A 229 1.68 11.26 -23.18
C LEU A 229 1.72 12.48 -24.10
N ASP A 230 1.28 12.32 -25.34
CA ASP A 230 1.08 13.45 -26.25
C ASP A 230 0.08 14.45 -25.62
N ASP A 231 0.47 15.72 -25.53
CA ASP A 231 -0.33 16.82 -24.94
C ASP A 231 -1.73 16.98 -25.55
N GLU A 232 -1.94 16.48 -26.78
CA GLU A 232 -3.24 16.47 -27.46
C GLU A 232 -4.21 15.40 -26.90
N LYS A 233 -3.73 14.24 -26.43
CA LYS A 233 -4.55 13.23 -25.74
C LYS A 233 -4.88 13.63 -24.30
N LEU A 234 -4.13 14.58 -23.74
CA LEU A 234 -4.21 15.05 -22.35
C LEU A 234 -5.40 15.99 -22.06
N LYS A 235 -6.08 16.50 -23.11
CA LYS A 235 -7.25 17.40 -22.99
C LYS A 235 -8.51 16.72 -22.43
N GLY A 236 -8.54 15.39 -22.35
CA GLY A 236 -9.65 14.60 -21.79
C GLY A 236 -9.46 14.11 -20.34
N LEU A 237 -8.37 14.49 -19.68
CA LEU A 237 -8.11 14.10 -18.29
C LEU A 237 -9.16 14.66 -17.32
N PRO A 238 -9.40 14.01 -16.16
CA PRO A 238 -10.44 14.34 -15.19
C PRO A 238 -10.40 15.78 -14.61
N GLY A 239 -9.41 16.60 -14.98
CA GLY A 239 -9.42 18.03 -14.70
C GLY A 239 -10.28 18.89 -15.63
N ASN A 240 -10.71 18.36 -16.78
CA ASN A 240 -11.55 19.06 -17.78
C ASN A 240 -13.02 18.61 -17.80
N ALA A 241 -13.36 17.53 -17.11
CA ALA A 241 -14.74 17.32 -16.73
C ALA A 241 -15.10 18.42 -15.73
N SER A 242 -15.88 19.39 -16.19
CA SER A 242 -16.57 20.34 -15.33
C SER A 242 -17.43 19.53 -14.36
N VAL A 243 -16.86 19.16 -13.21
CA VAL A 243 -17.60 18.88 -11.98
C VAL A 243 -18.30 20.19 -11.68
N SER A 244 -19.46 20.34 -12.31
CA SER A 244 -20.20 21.59 -12.40
C SER A 244 -20.70 21.89 -11.01
N SER A 245 -19.98 22.76 -10.29
CA SER A 245 -20.43 23.36 -9.03
C SER A 245 -21.07 22.36 -8.07
N VAL A 246 -20.38 21.26 -7.75
CA VAL A 246 -20.74 20.45 -6.58
C VAL A 246 -20.55 21.38 -5.39
N GLN A 247 -21.65 21.76 -4.75
CA GLN A 247 -21.62 22.48 -3.48
C GLN A 247 -20.66 21.73 -2.56
N LEU A 248 -19.70 22.47 -2.00
CA LEU A 248 -18.73 21.98 -1.03
C LEU A 248 -19.48 21.44 0.19
N ILE A 249 -19.93 20.19 0.15
CA ILE A 249 -20.59 19.55 1.29
C ILE A 249 -19.47 19.10 2.22
N GLU A 250 -19.25 19.90 3.26
CA GLU A 250 -18.47 19.53 4.44
C GLU A 250 -19.24 18.45 5.20
N ALA A 251 -18.55 17.43 5.73
CA ALA A 251 -19.18 16.34 6.48
C ALA A 251 -19.97 16.84 7.71
N ASP A 252 -19.63 18.02 8.22
CA ASP A 252 -20.25 18.66 9.39
C ASP A 252 -21.40 19.63 9.03
N SER A 253 -21.95 19.59 7.80
CA SER A 253 -23.06 20.47 7.42
C SER A 253 -24.35 20.08 8.15
N PRO A 254 -24.93 20.94 9.02
CA PRO A 254 -26.10 20.57 9.81
C PRO A 254 -27.36 20.52 8.94
N THR A 255 -27.93 19.33 8.76
CA THR A 255 -29.34 19.19 8.38
C THR A 255 -30.21 19.68 9.54
N SER A 256 -30.76 20.88 9.38
CA SER A 256 -31.86 21.47 10.19
C SER A 256 -31.62 21.63 11.69
N SER A 257 -31.04 22.78 12.09
CA SER A 257 -31.46 23.66 13.24
C SER A 257 -30.29 24.56 13.67
N PRO A 258 -30.53 25.81 14.13
CA PRO A 258 -29.47 26.74 14.47
C PRO A 258 -28.95 26.43 15.88
N VAL A 259 -27.98 25.53 15.99
CA VAL A 259 -27.23 25.31 17.22
C VAL A 259 -25.80 25.80 17.00
N VAL A 260 -25.35 26.64 17.92
CA VAL A 260 -24.05 27.32 18.03
C VAL A 260 -22.92 26.50 17.41
N ALA A 261 -22.30 27.03 16.35
CA ALA A 261 -21.11 26.45 15.73
C ALA A 261 -19.97 26.33 16.76
N SER A 262 -19.65 25.11 17.17
CA SER A 262 -18.44 24.84 17.96
C SER A 262 -17.22 24.91 17.05
N ALA A 263 -16.19 25.61 17.49
CA ALA A 263 -14.92 25.79 16.78
C ALA A 263 -14.01 24.55 16.85
N GLY A 264 -14.55 23.37 16.51
CA GLY A 264 -13.80 22.12 16.40
C GLY A 264 -13.14 21.95 15.02
N PRO A 265 -12.07 21.15 14.90
CA PRO A 265 -11.51 20.77 13.60
C PRO A 265 -12.56 20.04 12.75
N ARG A 266 -12.81 20.57 11.54
CA ARG A 266 -13.84 20.07 10.63
C ARG A 266 -13.44 18.74 10.00
N ARG A 267 -14.35 17.78 9.97
CA ARG A 267 -14.17 16.54 9.22
C ARG A 267 -14.33 16.79 7.72
N VAL A 268 -13.59 16.02 6.94
CA VAL A 268 -13.70 15.97 5.49
C VAL A 268 -13.99 14.55 5.03
N ARG A 269 -14.74 14.45 3.95
CA ARG A 269 -15.07 13.18 3.34
C ARG A 269 -14.11 12.84 2.21
N THR A 270 -13.58 11.62 2.26
CA THR A 270 -12.88 10.98 1.14
C THR A 270 -13.73 9.84 0.62
N SER A 271 -14.04 9.82 -0.67
CA SER A 271 -14.80 8.76 -1.33
C SER A 271 -13.89 7.90 -2.22
N TYR A 272 -14.26 6.64 -2.41
CA TYR A 272 -13.54 5.65 -3.21
C TYR A 272 -14.50 4.82 -4.05
N LEU A 273 -14.12 4.59 -5.31
CA LEU A 273 -14.82 3.73 -6.26
C LEU A 273 -13.79 2.87 -6.98
N THR A 274 -14.10 1.57 -7.12
CA THR A 274 -13.30 0.65 -7.93
C THR A 274 -14.19 -0.34 -8.68
N GLU A 275 -13.75 -0.78 -9.85
CA GLU A 275 -14.44 -1.76 -10.70
C GLU A 275 -13.44 -2.76 -11.28
N GLN A 276 -13.82 -4.04 -11.31
CA GLN A 276 -13.11 -5.08 -12.05
C GLN A 276 -13.42 -4.95 -13.55
N ILE A 277 -12.52 -4.29 -14.30
CA ILE A 277 -12.71 -3.97 -15.71
C ILE A 277 -12.27 -5.09 -16.67
N SER A 278 -11.42 -6.00 -16.21
CA SER A 278 -11.04 -7.22 -16.93
C SER A 278 -10.83 -8.38 -15.96
N HIS A 279 -11.10 -9.60 -16.39
CA HIS A 279 -10.88 -10.82 -15.58
C HIS A 279 -9.72 -11.68 -16.10
N HIS A 280 -9.44 -11.64 -17.40
CA HIS A 280 -8.37 -12.41 -18.05
C HIS A 280 -7.57 -11.51 -19.02
N PRO A 281 -6.50 -10.86 -18.55
CA PRO A 281 -5.96 -10.87 -17.19
C PRO A 281 -6.82 -10.09 -16.17
N PRO A 282 -6.68 -10.32 -14.86
CA PRO A 282 -7.41 -9.59 -13.84
C PRO A 282 -6.90 -8.15 -13.74
N VAL A 283 -7.76 -7.19 -14.05
CA VAL A 283 -7.48 -5.75 -13.99
C VAL A 283 -8.65 -5.02 -13.34
N SER A 284 -8.35 -4.13 -12.41
CA SER A 284 -9.34 -3.24 -11.78
C SER A 284 -8.93 -1.78 -12.02
N ALA A 285 -9.91 -0.89 -12.19
CA ALA A 285 -9.69 0.55 -12.19
C ALA A 285 -10.26 1.14 -10.91
N TYR A 286 -9.57 2.13 -10.34
CA TYR A 286 -10.05 2.83 -9.15
C TYR A 286 -9.91 4.35 -9.26
N TYR A 287 -10.72 5.04 -8.48
CA TYR A 287 -10.67 6.48 -8.28
C TYR A 287 -11.04 6.81 -6.83
N ALA A 288 -10.32 7.76 -6.24
CA ALA A 288 -10.61 8.32 -4.94
C ALA A 288 -10.56 9.84 -4.96
N SER A 289 -11.38 10.50 -4.16
CA SER A 289 -11.35 11.96 -4.07
C SER A 289 -11.71 12.49 -2.69
N CYS A 290 -11.10 13.60 -2.31
CA CYS A 290 -11.54 14.47 -1.23
C CYS A 290 -11.80 15.86 -1.81
N PRO A 291 -13.00 16.13 -2.35
CA PRO A 291 -13.29 17.36 -3.09
C PRO A 291 -13.08 18.64 -2.29
N SER A 292 -13.42 18.64 -0.99
CA SER A 292 -13.23 19.79 -0.10
C SER A 292 -11.77 20.16 0.13
N ARG A 293 -10.84 19.23 -0.16
CA ARG A 293 -9.38 19.43 -0.12
C ARG A 293 -8.74 19.44 -1.50
N GLN A 294 -9.55 19.29 -2.54
CA GLN A 294 -9.15 19.44 -3.93
C GLN A 294 -8.00 18.48 -4.29
N VAL A 295 -8.10 17.26 -3.77
CA VAL A 295 -7.16 16.17 -3.99
C VAL A 295 -7.93 14.95 -4.48
N ALA A 296 -7.42 14.34 -5.55
CA ALA A 296 -7.97 13.12 -6.13
C ALA A 296 -6.83 12.17 -6.51
N MET A 297 -7.12 10.89 -6.62
CA MET A 297 -6.20 9.92 -7.19
C MET A 297 -6.92 8.84 -7.99
N CYS A 298 -6.21 8.25 -8.95
CA CYS A 298 -6.70 7.11 -9.71
C CYS A 298 -5.55 6.20 -10.13
N GLY A 299 -5.90 5.02 -10.60
CA GLY A 299 -4.93 4.08 -11.16
C GLY A 299 -5.57 2.76 -11.57
N ILE A 300 -4.69 1.88 -12.08
CA ILE A 300 -5.04 0.54 -12.52
C ILE A 300 -4.35 -0.48 -11.64
N ASP A 301 -5.12 -1.40 -11.09
CA ASP A 301 -4.63 -2.54 -10.32
C ASP A 301 -4.55 -3.76 -11.23
N GLN A 302 -3.31 -4.15 -11.53
CA GLN A 302 -2.97 -5.42 -12.13
C GLN A 302 -1.73 -5.95 -11.43
N ILE A 303 -1.78 -7.20 -10.99
CA ILE A 303 -0.65 -7.89 -10.38
C ILE A 303 -0.07 -8.94 -11.33
N SER A 304 1.24 -9.06 -11.32
CA SER A 304 2.01 -10.14 -11.91
C SER A 304 2.69 -10.91 -10.80
N ALA A 305 2.31 -12.18 -10.62
CA ALA A 305 2.85 -13.05 -9.59
C ALA A 305 3.80 -14.08 -10.21
N LYS A 306 5.00 -14.24 -9.62
CA LYS A 306 5.98 -15.26 -10.01
C LYS A 306 6.42 -16.03 -8.77
N VAL A 307 6.24 -17.35 -8.81
CA VAL A 307 6.73 -18.25 -7.75
C VAL A 307 8.20 -18.56 -8.01
N SER A 308 9.05 -18.40 -6.99
CA SER A 308 10.47 -18.74 -7.04
C SER A 308 10.84 -19.44 -5.74
N GLY A 309 11.04 -20.76 -5.80
CA GLY A 309 11.32 -21.57 -4.61
C GLY A 309 10.15 -21.50 -3.62
N THR A 310 10.42 -20.94 -2.44
CA THR A 310 9.48 -20.83 -1.32
C THR A 310 8.94 -19.41 -1.15
N THR A 311 9.15 -18.56 -2.14
CA THR A 311 8.75 -17.15 -2.16
C THR A 311 7.87 -16.88 -3.37
N VAL A 312 6.87 -16.01 -3.20
CA VAL A 312 6.06 -15.48 -4.31
C VAL A 312 6.40 -14.01 -4.49
N ARG A 313 7.01 -13.66 -5.63
CA ARG A 313 7.21 -12.26 -6.01
C ARG A 313 5.92 -11.74 -6.64
N VAL A 314 5.43 -10.61 -6.14
CA VAL A 314 4.27 -9.88 -6.66
C VAL A 314 4.77 -8.53 -7.18
N ALA A 315 4.51 -8.25 -8.45
CA ALA A 315 4.91 -7.01 -9.10
C ALA A 315 3.73 -6.39 -9.85
N PRO A 316 3.81 -5.10 -10.23
CA PRO A 316 2.83 -4.50 -11.13
C PRO A 316 2.79 -5.23 -12.48
N GLY A 317 1.59 -5.48 -12.99
CA GLY A 317 1.40 -5.94 -14.36
C GLY A 317 1.62 -4.83 -15.40
N SER A 318 1.56 -5.17 -16.69
CA SER A 318 1.80 -4.22 -17.79
C SER A 318 0.86 -3.01 -17.79
N CYS A 319 -0.38 -3.22 -17.34
CA CYS A 319 -1.45 -2.21 -17.27
C CYS A 319 -1.33 -1.32 -16.01
N ASN A 320 -0.67 -1.82 -14.96
CA ASN A 320 -0.48 -1.06 -13.73
C ASN A 320 0.70 -0.09 -13.91
N LYS A 321 0.38 1.19 -14.06
CA LYS A 321 1.39 2.26 -14.15
C LYS A 321 1.67 2.94 -12.82
N GLY A 322 0.99 2.60 -11.73
CA GLY A 322 1.10 3.28 -10.44
C GLY A 322 -0.14 4.08 -10.06
N ILE A 323 0.03 4.94 -9.05
CA ILE A 323 -0.99 5.88 -8.58
C ILE A 323 -0.74 7.23 -9.25
N PHE A 324 -1.79 7.82 -9.80
CA PHE A 324 -1.80 9.19 -10.30
C PHE A 324 -2.61 10.05 -9.32
N LEU A 325 -1.96 11.00 -8.66
CA LEU A 325 -2.58 11.93 -7.70
C LEU A 325 -2.61 13.33 -8.31
N PHE A 326 -3.75 14.01 -8.18
CA PHE A 326 -4.04 15.29 -8.81
C PHE A 326 -4.42 16.34 -7.76
N LEU A 327 -3.91 17.57 -7.92
CA LEU A 327 -4.30 18.72 -7.11
C LEU A 327 -5.18 19.67 -7.96
N GLU A 328 -6.48 19.72 -7.66
CA GLU A 328 -7.48 20.19 -8.63
C GLU A 328 -7.59 21.72 -8.77
N ASN A 329 -7.14 22.51 -7.79
CA ASN A 329 -7.40 23.96 -7.74
C ASN A 329 -6.17 24.84 -7.45
N ARG A 330 -5.03 24.52 -8.05
CA ARG A 330 -3.84 25.38 -8.02
C ARG A 330 -3.81 26.25 -9.27
N THR A 331 -4.72 27.21 -9.40
CA THR A 331 -4.72 28.16 -10.52
C THR A 331 -3.74 29.31 -10.27
N GLY A 332 -2.64 29.33 -11.01
CA GLY A 332 -1.96 30.56 -11.43
C GLY A 332 -2.33 30.84 -12.89
N ALA A 333 -2.44 32.11 -13.28
CA ALA A 333 -2.79 32.50 -14.64
C ALA A 333 -1.76 31.96 -15.66
N GLY A 334 -2.08 30.83 -16.32
CA GLY A 334 -1.36 30.33 -17.49
C GLY A 334 -0.69 28.94 -17.42
N GLY A 335 -0.86 28.11 -16.37
CA GLY A 335 -0.09 26.85 -16.29
C GLY A 335 -0.77 25.73 -15.48
N GLU A 336 -0.45 24.48 -15.83
CA GLU A 336 -1.14 23.22 -15.52
C GLU A 336 -1.30 22.90 -14.02
N ARG A 337 -2.31 22.09 -13.67
CA ARG A 337 -2.52 21.55 -12.31
C ARG A 337 -1.37 20.60 -11.92
N GLU A 338 -0.93 20.64 -10.67
CA GLU A 338 0.13 19.76 -10.16
C GLU A 338 -0.34 18.30 -10.08
N ARG A 339 0.53 17.38 -10.49
CA ARG A 339 0.27 15.94 -10.58
C ARG A 339 1.44 15.16 -10.01
N TYR A 340 1.13 14.07 -9.32
CA TYR A 340 2.12 13.16 -8.77
C TYR A 340 1.90 11.77 -9.35
N HIS A 341 2.97 11.21 -9.90
CA HIS A 341 3.01 9.82 -10.36
C HIS A 341 3.85 8.98 -9.41
N ILE A 342 3.22 7.99 -8.77
CA ILE A 342 3.82 7.12 -7.75
C ILE A 342 3.82 5.69 -8.30
N ASN A 343 4.98 5.12 -8.63
CA ASN A 343 5.03 3.73 -9.06
C ASN A 343 4.89 2.75 -7.88
N HIS A 344 4.54 1.51 -8.18
CA HIS A 344 4.52 0.43 -7.20
C HIS A 344 5.81 -0.40 -7.27
N PRO A 345 6.51 -0.60 -6.13
CA PRO A 345 7.65 -1.50 -6.09
C PRO A 345 7.18 -2.96 -6.03
N PRO A 346 7.98 -3.92 -6.52
CA PRO A 346 7.72 -5.34 -6.30
C PRO A 346 7.87 -5.73 -4.84
N ALA A 347 7.02 -6.66 -4.42
CA ALA A 347 7.01 -7.26 -3.09
C ALA A 347 7.19 -8.78 -3.15
N HIS A 348 7.56 -9.38 -2.03
CA HIS A 348 7.80 -10.81 -1.90
C HIS A 348 7.03 -11.34 -0.70
N VAL A 349 6.27 -12.41 -0.91
CA VAL A 349 5.61 -13.18 0.16
C VAL A 349 6.56 -14.30 0.57
N ASN A 350 7.09 -14.21 1.79
CA ASN A 350 8.06 -15.16 2.35
C ASN A 350 7.41 -16.06 3.41
N GLY A 351 8.18 -17.01 3.93
CA GLY A 351 7.78 -17.84 5.08
C GLY A 351 6.77 -18.95 4.77
N ILE A 352 6.58 -19.27 3.48
CA ILE A 352 5.56 -20.23 3.02
C ILE A 352 5.74 -21.63 3.61
N LEU A 353 6.98 -22.13 3.73
CA LEU A 353 7.25 -23.43 4.32
C LEU A 353 6.97 -23.49 5.83
N ARG A 354 7.10 -22.36 6.53
CA ARG A 354 6.90 -22.26 7.98
C ARG A 354 5.46 -21.92 8.35
N GLY A 355 4.61 -21.59 7.37
CA GLY A 355 3.25 -21.11 7.60
C GLY A 355 3.15 -19.73 8.25
N SER A 356 4.28 -19.03 8.42
CA SER A 356 4.37 -17.69 8.98
C SER A 356 4.72 -16.72 7.87
N PHE A 357 3.70 -16.20 7.20
CA PHE A 357 3.86 -15.33 6.04
C PHE A 357 4.26 -13.92 6.44
N TYR A 358 5.23 -13.36 5.73
CA TYR A 358 5.61 -11.95 5.87
C TYR A 358 6.00 -11.36 4.52
N ILE A 359 5.82 -10.04 4.39
CA ILE A 359 6.12 -9.28 3.18
C ILE A 359 7.48 -8.61 3.29
N THR A 360 8.28 -8.73 2.24
CA THR A 360 9.43 -7.85 1.99
C THR A 360 9.21 -7.08 0.70
N VAL A 361 9.81 -5.89 0.59
CA VAL A 361 9.71 -5.02 -0.59
C VAL A 361 11.10 -4.87 -1.19
N SER A 362 11.19 -4.83 -2.51
CA SER A 362 12.45 -4.70 -3.24
C SER A 362 12.39 -3.58 -4.27
N GLU A 363 13.54 -3.24 -4.86
CA GLU A 363 13.67 -2.20 -5.87
C GLU A 363 13.30 -0.80 -5.33
N SER A 364 12.56 0.01 -6.08
CA SER A 364 12.35 1.43 -5.75
C SER A 364 10.91 1.89 -5.94
N THR A 365 10.46 2.72 -5.00
CA THR A 365 9.34 3.64 -5.22
C THR A 365 9.88 4.97 -5.70
N ILE A 366 9.28 5.51 -6.75
CA ILE A 366 9.61 6.74 -7.43
C ILE A 366 8.35 7.59 -7.45
N ILE A 367 8.49 8.84 -7.00
CA ILE A 367 7.42 9.83 -6.97
C ILE A 367 7.85 10.99 -7.85
N THR A 368 7.16 11.21 -8.96
CA THR A 368 7.47 12.33 -9.87
C THR A 368 6.36 13.37 -9.78
N CYS A 369 6.71 14.59 -9.41
CA CYS A 369 5.81 15.73 -9.48
C CYS A 369 5.96 16.42 -10.85
N THR A 370 4.85 16.61 -11.57
CA THR A 370 4.76 17.33 -12.85
C THR A 370 3.62 18.35 -12.82
N GLY A 371 3.59 19.26 -13.78
CA GLY A 371 2.64 20.38 -13.80
C GLY A 371 2.93 21.41 -12.70
N GLY A 372 1.99 22.33 -12.48
CA GLY A 372 2.18 23.47 -11.58
C GLY A 372 3.24 24.47 -12.05
N ASN A 373 3.63 25.38 -11.15
CA ASN A 373 4.68 26.37 -11.42
C ASN A 373 6.09 25.87 -11.08
N GLY A 374 6.25 24.57 -10.83
CA GLY A 374 7.48 24.00 -10.25
C GLY A 374 7.78 24.50 -8.83
N TRP A 375 8.97 24.19 -8.35
CA TRP A 375 9.51 24.65 -7.07
C TRP A 375 10.59 25.69 -7.27
N THR A 376 10.36 26.92 -6.80
CA THR A 376 11.39 27.96 -6.76
C THR A 376 12.25 27.79 -5.52
N ILE A 377 13.54 27.53 -5.72
CA ILE A 377 14.48 27.23 -4.64
C ILE A 377 14.62 28.45 -3.71
N PRO A 378 14.35 28.30 -2.39
CA PRO A 378 14.26 29.44 -1.47
C PRO A 378 15.61 30.02 -1.05
N GLY A 379 16.69 29.23 -1.13
CA GLY A 379 17.99 29.64 -0.61
C GLY A 379 19.18 28.90 -1.20
N GLY A 380 20.36 29.27 -0.72
CA GLY A 380 21.63 28.66 -1.13
C GLY A 380 22.08 29.07 -2.54
N ARG A 381 22.93 28.23 -3.15
CA ARG A 381 23.58 28.55 -4.44
C ARG A 381 22.58 28.68 -5.59
N TYR A 382 21.45 27.98 -5.51
CA TYR A 382 20.46 27.89 -6.59
C TYR A 382 19.21 28.74 -6.33
N LYS A 383 19.28 29.70 -5.41
CA LYS A 383 18.15 30.55 -5.01
C LYS A 383 17.51 31.23 -6.23
N GLY A 384 16.18 31.15 -6.32
CA GLY A 384 15.39 31.79 -7.37
C GLY A 384 15.25 30.95 -8.65
N THR A 385 15.94 29.82 -8.77
CA THR A 385 15.75 28.88 -9.87
C THR A 385 14.49 28.03 -9.63
N THR A 386 13.65 27.90 -10.66
CA THR A 386 12.47 27.01 -10.64
C THR A 386 12.82 25.65 -11.24
N VAL A 387 12.45 24.58 -10.54
CA VAL A 387 12.79 23.20 -10.88
C VAL A 387 11.61 22.25 -10.61
N GLY A 388 11.64 21.07 -11.22
CA GLY A 388 10.76 19.97 -10.86
C GLY A 388 11.27 19.23 -9.63
N LEU A 389 10.37 18.57 -8.89
CA LEU A 389 10.69 17.74 -7.74
C LEU A 389 10.38 16.27 -8.01
N ARG A 390 11.29 15.38 -7.63
CA ARG A 390 11.13 13.93 -7.71
C ARG A 390 11.73 13.27 -6.47
N ALA A 391 11.16 12.15 -6.04
CA ALA A 391 11.70 11.32 -4.97
C ALA A 391 12.00 9.92 -5.48
N VAL A 392 13.09 9.32 -4.99
CA VAL A 392 13.49 7.93 -5.25
C VAL A 392 13.76 7.26 -3.92
N ILE A 393 13.04 6.19 -3.61
CA ILE A 393 13.12 5.43 -2.36
C ILE A 393 13.52 3.99 -2.70
N ASP A 394 14.73 3.60 -2.36
CA ASP A 394 15.23 2.23 -2.50
C ASP A 394 14.88 1.40 -1.25
N PHE A 395 14.17 0.29 -1.47
CA PHE A 395 13.97 -0.74 -0.46
C PHE A 395 15.20 -1.65 -0.41
N LYS A 396 15.78 -1.82 0.77
CA LYS A 396 16.98 -2.63 0.95
C LYS A 396 16.60 -4.09 1.13
N GLU A 397 17.20 -4.95 0.32
CA GLU A 397 17.06 -6.39 0.45
C GLU A 397 17.64 -6.87 1.79
N GLU A 398 16.90 -7.77 2.42
CA GLU A 398 17.30 -8.36 3.70
C GLU A 398 18.43 -9.36 3.46
N SER A 399 19.63 -9.05 3.97
CA SER A 399 20.72 -10.03 4.02
C SER A 399 20.57 -10.90 5.26
N TRP A 400 20.78 -12.22 5.14
CA TRP A 400 20.64 -13.21 6.21
C TRP A 400 21.42 -12.86 7.49
N ILE A 401 22.48 -12.04 7.41
CA ILE A 401 23.31 -11.65 8.56
C ILE A 401 23.38 -10.12 8.70
N GLY A 402 22.84 -9.61 9.80
CA GLY A 402 23.30 -8.38 10.45
C GLY A 402 22.92 -7.02 9.83
N LYS A 403 22.03 -6.95 8.84
CA LYS A 403 21.52 -5.68 8.29
C LYS A 403 20.14 -5.30 8.83
N PRO A 404 19.80 -3.99 8.89
CA PRO A 404 18.51 -3.54 9.40
C PRO A 404 17.36 -4.09 8.56
N HIS A 405 16.44 -4.78 9.22
CA HIS A 405 15.24 -5.36 8.62
C HIS A 405 14.31 -4.25 8.12
N PHE A 406 13.63 -4.47 6.99
CA PHE A 406 12.69 -3.50 6.41
C PHE A 406 13.29 -2.09 6.16
N ALA A 407 14.60 -2.01 5.91
CA ALA A 407 15.29 -0.73 5.76
C ALA A 407 15.02 -0.06 4.41
N ILE A 408 15.03 1.27 4.42
CA ILE A 408 14.94 2.10 3.23
C ILE A 408 16.07 3.15 3.20
N GLU A 409 16.42 3.55 1.99
CA GLU A 409 17.22 4.75 1.71
C GLU A 409 16.52 5.52 0.61
N GLY A 410 16.46 6.83 0.70
CA GLY A 410 15.79 7.64 -0.32
C GLY A 410 16.36 9.03 -0.45
N VAL A 411 15.97 9.70 -1.52
CA VAL A 411 16.30 11.11 -1.78
C VAL A 411 15.10 11.82 -2.40
N VAL A 412 14.92 13.09 -2.03
CA VAL A 412 14.18 14.06 -2.84
C VAL A 412 15.20 14.86 -3.63
N HIS A 413 15.01 15.00 -4.94
CA HIS A 413 15.93 15.68 -5.82
C HIS A 413 15.22 16.58 -6.83
N THR A 414 15.98 17.52 -7.38
CA THR A 414 15.53 18.41 -8.44
C THR A 414 15.72 17.79 -9.81
N TYR A 415 14.91 18.20 -10.78
CA TYR A 415 15.12 17.97 -12.21
C TYR A 415 14.70 19.22 -13.01
N ASP A 416 15.14 19.32 -14.27
CA ASP A 416 14.80 20.45 -15.14
C ASP A 416 13.40 20.26 -15.74
N LEU A 417 12.52 21.24 -15.57
CA LEU A 417 11.15 21.20 -16.10
C LEU A 417 11.11 21.26 -17.63
N THR A 418 12.15 21.79 -18.26
CA THR A 418 12.24 21.93 -19.72
C THR A 418 12.78 20.66 -20.40
N ASP A 419 13.32 19.72 -19.61
CA ASP A 419 13.84 18.47 -20.13
C ASP A 419 12.69 17.49 -20.42
N THR A 420 12.34 17.37 -21.70
CA THR A 420 11.28 16.50 -22.20
C THR A 420 11.65 15.01 -22.20
N GLY A 421 12.86 14.63 -21.75
CA GLY A 421 13.20 13.22 -21.53
C GLY A 421 13.58 12.41 -22.76
N ASN A 422 13.98 13.07 -23.85
CA ASN A 422 14.52 12.37 -25.01
C ASN A 422 16.01 11.99 -24.84
N ASP A 423 16.64 12.41 -23.76
CA ASP A 423 18.01 12.01 -23.44
C ASP A 423 18.02 10.66 -22.71
N ARG A 424 18.78 9.69 -23.25
CA ARG A 424 18.93 8.35 -22.65
C ARG A 424 19.54 8.41 -21.25
N ASP A 425 20.29 9.48 -20.96
CA ASP A 425 20.98 9.71 -19.68
C ASP A 425 20.28 10.77 -18.81
N GLY A 426 19.06 11.18 -19.16
CA GLY A 426 18.25 12.16 -18.45
C GLY A 426 17.79 11.71 -17.06
N TRP A 427 17.13 12.61 -16.33
CA TRP A 427 16.69 12.37 -14.95
C TRP A 427 15.69 11.22 -14.80
N GLN A 428 15.00 10.82 -15.88
CA GLN A 428 14.11 9.65 -15.91
C GLN A 428 14.87 8.35 -15.66
N SER A 429 16.15 8.27 -16.08
CA SER A 429 17.02 7.11 -15.86
C SER A 429 17.45 6.95 -14.40
N TRP A 430 17.30 7.98 -13.57
CA TRP A 430 17.62 7.94 -12.14
C TRP A 430 16.52 7.22 -11.38
N THR A 431 16.55 5.88 -11.47
CA THR A 431 15.59 4.98 -10.85
C THR A 431 16.05 4.41 -9.50
N ARG A 432 17.30 4.67 -9.12
CA ARG A 432 17.91 4.25 -7.84
C ARG A 432 18.54 5.46 -7.18
N VAL A 433 18.63 5.45 -5.84
CA VAL A 433 19.26 6.55 -5.09
C VAL A 433 20.67 6.83 -5.58
N LYS A 434 21.45 5.78 -5.86
CA LYS A 434 22.82 5.88 -6.38
C LYS A 434 22.95 6.53 -7.76
N HIS A 435 21.88 6.58 -8.55
CA HIS A 435 21.90 7.21 -9.88
C HIS A 435 21.75 8.74 -9.79
N VAL A 436 21.21 9.25 -8.67
CA VAL A 436 20.91 10.67 -8.51
C VAL A 436 22.19 11.45 -8.20
N PRO A 437 22.55 12.48 -9.00
CA PRO A 437 23.70 13.34 -8.71
C PRO A 437 23.53 14.06 -7.37
N LYS A 438 24.58 14.08 -6.54
CA LYS A 438 24.53 14.59 -5.16
C LYS A 438 24.13 16.06 -5.10
N GLU A 439 24.55 16.86 -6.08
CA GLU A 439 24.23 18.26 -6.22
C GLU A 439 22.75 18.55 -6.52
N ARG A 440 21.99 17.54 -6.98
CA ARG A 440 20.55 17.64 -7.23
C ARG A 440 19.71 17.27 -6.00
N VAL A 441 20.31 16.61 -5.00
CA VAL A 441 19.60 16.09 -3.81
C VAL A 441 19.22 17.24 -2.86
N VAL A 442 17.92 17.43 -2.66
CA VAL A 442 17.32 18.44 -1.79
C VAL A 442 17.14 17.93 -0.36
N ALA A 443 16.83 16.65 -0.22
CA ALA A 443 16.71 15.98 1.07
C ALA A 443 17.08 14.49 0.96
N SER A 444 17.64 13.94 2.03
CA SER A 444 17.92 12.50 2.18
C SER A 444 16.91 11.86 3.12
N ILE A 445 16.53 10.62 2.86
CA ILE A 445 15.52 9.84 3.59
C ILE A 445 16.15 8.51 4.03
N THR A 446 15.88 8.08 5.26
CA THR A 446 16.32 6.79 5.78
C THR A 446 15.35 6.27 6.84
N GLY A 447 15.45 4.99 7.18
CA GLY A 447 14.69 4.40 8.27
C GLY A 447 14.16 3.02 7.92
N SER A 448 13.01 2.70 8.50
CA SER A 448 12.34 1.41 8.28
C SER A 448 10.91 1.64 7.80
N TRP A 449 10.51 0.96 6.71
CA TRP A 449 9.14 1.04 6.18
C TRP A 449 8.09 0.31 7.05
N ARG A 450 8.51 -0.29 8.17
CA ARG A 450 7.61 -0.83 9.22
C ARG A 450 7.64 -0.05 10.54
N HIS A 451 8.56 0.90 10.68
CA HIS A 451 8.76 1.66 11.92
C HIS A 451 8.96 3.14 11.58
N LEU A 452 10.03 3.74 12.10
CA LEU A 452 10.32 5.15 11.94
C LEU A 452 11.07 5.43 10.63
N ILE A 453 10.54 6.38 9.87
CA ILE A 453 11.19 7.01 8.72
C ILE A 453 11.59 8.43 9.11
N LYS A 454 12.80 8.81 8.72
CA LYS A 454 13.36 10.14 8.95
C LYS A 454 13.88 10.73 7.65
N TYR A 455 13.98 12.04 7.61
CA TYR A 455 14.61 12.75 6.51
C TYR A 455 15.49 13.89 7.03
N LYS A 456 16.44 14.33 6.21
CA LYS A 456 17.38 15.41 6.50
C LYS A 456 17.46 16.33 5.31
N LEU A 457 17.33 17.63 5.55
CA LEU A 457 17.41 18.67 4.51
C LEU A 457 18.86 18.88 4.07
N ASN A 458 19.07 19.21 2.80
CA ASN A 458 20.39 19.58 2.30
C ASN A 458 20.64 21.09 2.52
N PRO A 459 21.68 21.47 3.30
CA PRO A 459 22.01 22.87 3.56
C PRO A 459 22.30 23.71 2.30
N ALA A 460 22.65 23.06 1.18
CA ALA A 460 22.88 23.74 -0.10
C ALA A 460 21.61 24.36 -0.70
N PHE A 461 20.43 23.85 -0.34
CA PHE A 461 19.11 24.34 -0.76
C PHE A 461 18.40 25.13 0.35
N PHE A 462 18.70 24.79 1.61
CA PHE A 462 18.17 25.44 2.79
C PHE A 462 19.33 25.91 3.68
N PRO A 463 19.91 27.10 3.43
CA PRO A 463 21.03 27.58 4.23
C PRO A 463 20.56 27.96 5.65
N PRO A 464 21.41 27.77 6.68
CA PRO A 464 21.08 28.22 8.03
C PRO A 464 20.90 29.73 8.07
N PRO A 465 20.02 30.25 8.96
CA PRO A 465 19.90 31.67 9.16
C PRO A 465 21.28 32.22 9.55
N SER A 466 21.79 33.18 8.78
CA SER A 466 23.05 33.83 9.07
C SER A 466 22.99 34.46 10.46
N GLN A 467 23.88 34.08 11.36
CA GLN A 467 24.08 34.77 12.64
C GLN A 467 24.67 36.17 12.35
N SER A 468 23.84 37.12 11.92
CA SER A 468 24.24 38.53 11.85
C SER A 468 24.07 39.14 13.23
N SER A 469 25.19 39.41 13.90
CA SER A 469 25.32 40.19 15.11
C SER A 469 24.93 41.66 14.86
N THR A 470 23.65 41.99 14.90
CA THR A 470 23.19 43.36 15.26
C THR A 470 21.81 43.28 15.93
N PRO A 471 21.59 43.94 17.08
CA PRO A 471 20.27 44.01 17.68
C PRO A 471 19.43 45.00 16.87
N ARG A 472 18.42 44.52 16.14
CA ARG A 472 17.38 45.38 15.55
C ARG A 472 16.02 45.07 16.15
N SER A 473 15.32 46.18 16.41
CA SER A 473 14.02 46.38 17.07
C SER A 473 12.90 45.43 16.62
N PRO A 474 11.84 45.26 17.44
CA PRO A 474 10.78 44.29 17.19
C PRO A 474 9.95 44.70 15.97
N VAL A 475 10.03 43.91 14.90
CA VAL A 475 9.13 44.00 13.74
C VAL A 475 8.12 42.86 13.85
N SER A 476 6.85 43.17 13.60
CA SER A 476 5.69 42.28 13.69
C SER A 476 5.86 40.98 12.89
N PRO A 477 5.30 39.84 13.36
CA PRO A 477 5.55 38.53 12.79
C PRO A 477 4.70 38.32 11.53
N THR A 478 5.26 38.64 10.36
CA THR A 478 4.68 38.24 9.07
C THR A 478 5.79 37.73 8.14
N SER A 479 6.36 36.58 8.51
CA SER A 479 6.97 35.62 7.58
C SER A 479 7.33 34.35 8.34
N SER A 480 6.73 33.24 7.96
CA SER A 480 7.01 31.87 8.41
C SER A 480 8.46 31.47 8.08
N SER A 481 9.43 31.84 8.92
CA SER A 481 10.81 31.40 8.76
C SER A 481 10.97 29.98 9.30
N LEU A 482 11.18 29.04 8.39
CA LEU A 482 11.54 27.64 8.65
C LEU A 482 12.78 27.57 9.56
N SER A 483 12.62 27.35 10.86
CA SER A 483 13.73 27.03 11.77
C SER A 483 13.73 25.55 12.11
N LEU A 484 13.91 24.69 11.11
CA LEU A 484 14.39 23.34 11.37
C LEU A 484 15.92 23.37 11.55
N PRO A 485 16.48 22.64 12.53
CA PRO A 485 17.92 22.41 12.57
C PRO A 485 18.32 21.63 11.31
N LEU A 486 18.92 22.33 10.35
CA LEU A 486 19.24 21.82 9.00
C LEU A 486 20.19 20.63 8.99
N ASP A 487 20.93 20.43 10.08
CA ASP A 487 21.89 19.33 10.20
C ASP A 487 21.31 18.11 10.94
N GLU A 488 20.04 18.16 11.36
CA GLU A 488 19.39 17.10 12.14
C GLU A 488 18.46 16.23 11.27
N TRP A 489 18.34 14.95 11.64
CA TRP A 489 17.31 14.07 11.11
C TRP A 489 15.96 14.39 11.75
N VAL A 490 15.00 14.77 10.93
CA VAL A 490 13.61 15.02 11.34
C VAL A 490 12.77 13.79 11.04
N SER A 491 11.91 13.40 11.99
CA SER A 491 10.96 12.32 11.77
C SER A 491 9.99 12.68 10.62
N LEU A 492 9.81 11.77 9.67
CA LEU A 492 8.84 11.90 8.58
C LEU A 492 7.49 11.31 9.02
N LEU A 493 7.52 10.04 9.43
CA LEU A 493 6.42 9.24 9.97
C LEU A 493 6.98 8.13 10.85
N ASP A 494 6.28 7.83 11.94
CA ASP A 494 6.43 6.56 12.66
C ASP A 494 5.27 5.65 12.28
N LEU A 495 5.55 4.64 11.46
CA LEU A 495 4.54 3.70 10.96
C LEU A 495 4.13 2.67 12.01
N SER A 496 4.93 2.48 13.06
CA SER A 496 4.61 1.55 14.14
C SER A 496 3.45 2.03 15.02
N THR A 497 3.15 3.34 14.98
CA THR A 497 2.05 3.96 15.72
C THR A 497 0.83 4.26 14.86
N LEU A 498 0.85 3.97 13.56
CA LEU A 498 -0.28 4.21 12.66
C LEU A 498 -1.06 2.94 12.40
N TYR A 499 -2.37 3.01 12.56
CA TYR A 499 -3.28 1.93 12.17
C TYR A 499 -4.17 2.37 11.01
N PRO A 500 -4.66 1.42 10.18
CA PRO A 500 -5.66 1.71 9.16
C PRO A 500 -6.92 2.35 9.77
N ILE A 501 -7.38 3.46 9.19
CA ILE A 501 -8.65 4.07 9.56
C ILE A 501 -9.80 3.26 8.94
N PRO A 502 -10.78 2.80 9.74
CA PRO A 502 -11.89 2.01 9.22
C PRO A 502 -12.68 2.77 8.14
N LYS A 503 -12.99 2.05 7.06
CA LYS A 503 -13.83 2.55 5.98
C LYS A 503 -15.31 2.35 6.28
N LEU A 504 -16.12 3.29 5.83
CA LEU A 504 -17.58 3.22 5.87
C LEU A 504 -18.07 2.67 4.53
N VAL A 505 -19.04 1.76 4.60
CA VAL A 505 -19.62 1.10 3.44
C VAL A 505 -21.12 1.03 3.64
N ARG A 506 -21.87 1.33 2.58
CA ARG A 506 -23.34 1.29 2.59
C ARG A 506 -23.88 -0.08 3.01
N ASP A 507 -25.02 -0.07 3.67
CA ASP A 507 -25.74 -1.29 4.05
C ASP A 507 -26.02 -2.19 2.86
N LEU A 508 -26.00 -3.50 3.07
CA LEU A 508 -26.26 -4.51 2.02
C LEU A 508 -27.59 -4.28 1.28
N SER A 509 -28.60 -3.72 1.95
CA SER A 509 -29.90 -3.40 1.35
C SER A 509 -29.87 -2.24 0.34
N LYS A 510 -28.88 -1.35 0.45
CA LYS A 510 -28.62 -0.25 -0.48
C LYS A 510 -27.64 -0.63 -1.60
N GLN A 511 -26.99 -1.79 -1.48
CA GLN A 511 -25.96 -2.21 -2.41
C GLN A 511 -26.53 -2.75 -3.72
N GLN A 512 -25.78 -2.55 -4.81
CA GLN A 512 -26.15 -3.09 -6.12
C GLN A 512 -25.77 -4.57 -6.23
N GLU A 513 -26.43 -5.33 -7.11
CA GLU A 513 -26.19 -6.78 -7.29
C GLU A 513 -24.70 -7.14 -7.50
N LYS A 514 -23.97 -6.30 -8.24
CA LYS A 514 -22.53 -6.48 -8.51
C LYS A 514 -21.60 -5.74 -7.53
N GLU A 515 -22.14 -5.22 -6.43
CA GLU A 515 -21.32 -4.59 -5.40
C GLU A 515 -20.71 -5.66 -4.48
N SER A 516 -19.41 -5.54 -4.20
CA SER A 516 -18.61 -6.66 -3.69
C SER A 516 -19.16 -7.34 -2.45
N ARG A 517 -19.66 -6.59 -1.44
CA ARG A 517 -20.15 -7.22 -0.21
C ARG A 517 -21.44 -7.99 -0.43
N LEU A 518 -22.38 -7.44 -1.19
CA LEU A 518 -23.62 -8.14 -1.53
C LEU A 518 -23.35 -9.38 -2.38
N MET A 519 -22.51 -9.25 -3.40
CA MET A 519 -22.14 -10.36 -4.29
C MET A 519 -21.49 -11.53 -3.53
N TRP A 520 -20.59 -11.23 -2.60
CA TRP A 520 -19.84 -12.22 -1.83
C TRP A 520 -20.48 -12.55 -0.47
N GLN A 521 -21.68 -12.06 -0.17
CA GLN A 521 -22.32 -12.17 1.14
C GLN A 521 -22.38 -13.61 1.65
N ILE A 522 -22.95 -14.52 0.83
CA ILE A 522 -23.14 -15.93 1.23
C ILE A 522 -21.79 -16.61 1.50
N VAL A 523 -20.77 -16.34 0.67
CA VAL A 523 -19.43 -16.90 0.85
C VAL A 523 -18.82 -16.40 2.16
N THR A 524 -18.98 -15.10 2.44
CA THR A 524 -18.48 -14.43 3.65
C THR A 524 -19.15 -14.99 4.91
N GLU A 525 -20.48 -15.05 4.94
CA GLU A 525 -21.26 -15.58 6.07
C GLU A 525 -20.90 -17.04 6.38
N LYS A 526 -20.75 -17.88 5.35
CA LYS A 526 -20.38 -19.29 5.51
C LYS A 526 -18.93 -19.46 5.97
N LEU A 527 -18.02 -18.60 5.54
CA LEU A 527 -16.65 -18.61 6.05
C LEU A 527 -16.56 -18.19 7.51
N LEU A 528 -17.27 -17.13 7.90
CA LEU A 528 -17.33 -16.66 9.28
C LEU A 528 -17.95 -17.72 10.20
N SER A 529 -19.00 -18.42 9.73
CA SER A 529 -19.62 -19.55 10.43
C SER A 529 -18.79 -20.85 10.37
N LYS A 530 -17.60 -20.83 9.76
CA LYS A 530 -16.72 -22.00 9.55
C LYS A 530 -17.38 -23.17 8.80
N GLU A 531 -18.41 -22.88 8.01
CA GLU A 531 -19.10 -23.81 7.11
C GLU A 531 -18.36 -23.91 5.76
N TYR A 532 -17.10 -24.36 5.78
CA TYR A 532 -16.20 -24.30 4.62
C TYR A 532 -16.71 -25.03 3.37
N SER A 533 -17.44 -26.14 3.54
CA SER A 533 -18.03 -26.88 2.41
C SER A 533 -19.09 -26.04 1.69
N GLU A 534 -19.98 -25.39 2.43
CA GLU A 534 -21.02 -24.52 1.88
C GLU A 534 -20.41 -23.23 1.30
N ALA A 535 -19.39 -22.67 1.95
CA ALA A 535 -18.64 -21.55 1.40
C ALA A 535 -18.00 -21.89 0.05
N ASN A 536 -17.40 -23.08 -0.07
CA ASN A 536 -16.86 -23.55 -1.34
C ASN A 536 -17.96 -23.70 -2.39
N LYS A 537 -19.12 -24.29 -2.08
CA LYS A 537 -20.25 -24.40 -3.02
C LYS A 537 -20.73 -23.03 -3.52
N ALA A 538 -20.93 -22.08 -2.61
CA ALA A 538 -21.34 -20.72 -2.94
C ALA A 538 -20.31 -20.02 -3.82
N LYS A 539 -19.01 -20.14 -3.48
CA LYS A 539 -17.91 -19.61 -4.29
C LYS A 539 -17.91 -20.20 -5.70
N HIS A 540 -18.02 -21.53 -5.82
CA HIS A 540 -18.05 -22.19 -7.12
C HIS A 540 -19.26 -21.77 -7.95
N ALA A 541 -20.42 -21.53 -7.32
CA ALA A 541 -21.61 -21.04 -8.03
C ALA A 541 -21.40 -19.65 -8.65
N ILE A 542 -20.75 -18.74 -7.92
CA ILE A 542 -20.39 -17.40 -8.43
C ILE A 542 -19.40 -17.53 -9.60
N GLU A 543 -18.32 -18.29 -9.42
CA GLU A 543 -17.29 -18.49 -10.46
C GLU A 543 -17.87 -19.19 -11.70
N GLN A 544 -18.78 -20.14 -11.53
CA GLN A 544 -19.43 -20.83 -12.63
C GLN A 544 -20.36 -19.90 -13.42
N ARG A 545 -21.17 -19.09 -12.74
CA ARG A 545 -22.00 -18.07 -13.40
C ARG A 545 -21.16 -17.10 -14.22
N GLN A 546 -20.03 -16.66 -13.68
CA GLN A 546 -19.10 -15.80 -14.40
C GLN A 546 -18.58 -16.46 -15.70
N ARG A 547 -18.20 -17.74 -15.64
CA ARG A 547 -17.77 -18.50 -16.82
C ARG A 547 -18.86 -18.60 -17.88
N GLU A 548 -20.09 -18.86 -17.46
CA GLU A 548 -21.26 -18.95 -18.35
C GLU A 548 -21.56 -17.61 -19.02
N GLU A 549 -21.55 -16.51 -18.26
CA GLU A 549 -21.75 -15.17 -18.81
C GLU A 549 -20.64 -14.77 -19.79
N GLU A 550 -19.39 -15.13 -19.51
CA GLU A 550 -18.27 -14.89 -20.41
C GLU A 550 -18.38 -15.70 -21.70
N ALA A 551 -18.72 -16.99 -21.60
CA ALA A 551 -18.95 -17.85 -22.77
C ALA A 551 -20.11 -17.32 -23.63
N ALA A 552 -21.20 -16.86 -22.99
CA ALA A 552 -22.33 -16.26 -23.69
C ALA A 552 -21.95 -14.95 -24.41
N ARG A 553 -21.13 -14.09 -23.78
CA ARG A 553 -20.59 -12.87 -24.40
C ARG A 553 -19.69 -13.18 -25.60
N LYS A 554 -18.79 -14.15 -25.47
CA LYS A 554 -17.92 -14.62 -26.56
C LYS A 554 -18.73 -15.16 -27.74
N LEU A 555 -19.78 -15.95 -27.47
CA LEU A 555 -20.66 -16.48 -28.52
C LEU A 555 -21.37 -15.36 -29.31
N ARG A 556 -21.69 -14.23 -28.65
CA ARG A 556 -22.28 -13.05 -29.29
C ARG A 556 -21.27 -12.10 -29.93
N GLY A 557 -19.97 -12.33 -29.75
CA GLY A 557 -18.92 -11.41 -30.20
C GLY A 557 -18.90 -10.06 -29.47
N GLU A 558 -19.47 -9.99 -28.26
CA GLU A 558 -19.58 -8.77 -27.46
C GLU A 558 -18.34 -8.59 -26.58
N LYS A 559 -17.74 -7.39 -26.61
CA LYS A 559 -16.75 -6.97 -25.61
C LYS A 559 -17.45 -6.44 -24.37
N TYR A 560 -16.90 -6.76 -23.20
CA TYR A 560 -17.34 -6.13 -21.96
C TYR A 560 -16.95 -4.65 -21.96
N VAL A 561 -17.88 -3.78 -21.57
CA VAL A 561 -17.65 -2.35 -21.40
C VAL A 561 -17.81 -2.04 -19.91
N PRO A 562 -16.78 -1.54 -19.23
CA PRO A 562 -16.89 -1.19 -17.81
C PRO A 562 -17.94 -0.11 -17.59
N LYS A 563 -18.62 -0.18 -16.44
CA LYS A 563 -19.73 0.73 -16.11
C LYS A 563 -19.22 2.10 -15.68
N TYR A 564 -18.18 2.13 -14.85
CA TYR A 564 -17.74 3.33 -14.15
C TYR A 564 -16.48 3.96 -14.72
N PHE A 565 -15.76 3.24 -15.58
CA PHE A 565 -14.46 3.68 -16.10
C PHE A 565 -14.34 3.49 -17.61
N VAL A 566 -13.71 4.47 -18.25
CA VAL A 566 -13.06 4.34 -19.56
C VAL A 566 -11.57 4.24 -19.30
N TRP A 567 -10.89 3.29 -19.95
CA TRP A 567 -9.48 3.04 -19.72
C TRP A 567 -8.71 2.97 -21.04
N ASP A 568 -7.58 3.67 -21.06
CA ASP A 568 -6.56 3.56 -22.09
C ASP A 568 -5.36 2.78 -21.53
N GLU A 569 -5.09 1.60 -22.08
CA GLU A 569 -4.03 0.70 -21.64
C GLU A 569 -2.63 1.33 -21.71
N ASP A 570 -2.43 2.26 -22.67
CA ASP A 570 -1.13 2.90 -22.88
C ASP A 570 -0.80 3.87 -21.75
N THR A 571 -1.81 4.64 -21.32
CA THR A 571 -1.63 5.69 -20.29
C THR A 571 -1.66 5.12 -18.88
N GLY A 572 -2.44 4.06 -18.65
CA GLY A 572 -2.72 3.54 -17.30
C GLY A 572 -3.55 4.48 -16.42
N ILE A 573 -4.15 5.54 -17.00
CA ILE A 573 -4.98 6.50 -16.28
C ILE A 573 -6.45 6.19 -16.61
N PRO A 574 -7.25 5.64 -15.67
CA PRO A 574 -8.67 5.48 -15.89
C PRO A 574 -9.41 6.82 -15.78
N VAL A 575 -10.43 6.99 -16.61
CA VAL A 575 -11.33 8.17 -16.62
C VAL A 575 -12.72 7.71 -16.19
N LEU A 576 -13.36 8.47 -15.30
CA LEU A 576 -14.72 8.16 -14.87
C LEU A 576 -15.73 8.36 -16.02
N THR A 577 -16.68 7.44 -16.14
CA THR A 577 -17.91 7.65 -16.91
C THR A 577 -18.88 8.53 -16.12
N ASP A 578 -19.96 9.00 -16.74
CA ASP A 578 -21.05 9.69 -16.03
C ASP A 578 -21.62 8.83 -14.89
N ALA A 579 -21.71 7.52 -15.08
CA ALA A 579 -22.13 6.59 -14.03
C ALA A 579 -21.11 6.53 -12.88
N GLY A 580 -19.81 6.64 -13.18
CA GLY A 580 -18.73 6.69 -12.18
C GLY A 580 -18.76 7.98 -11.36
N VAL A 581 -18.99 9.11 -12.02
CA VAL A 581 -19.18 10.41 -11.34
C VAL A 581 -20.40 10.36 -10.43
N ASN A 582 -21.55 9.91 -10.94
CA ASN A 582 -22.77 9.77 -10.13
C ASN A 582 -22.58 8.83 -8.94
N ALA A 583 -21.85 7.73 -9.13
CA ALA A 583 -21.54 6.77 -8.07
C ALA A 583 -20.74 7.41 -6.90
N LEU A 584 -19.76 8.26 -7.22
CA LEU A 584 -19.00 9.00 -6.21
C LEU A 584 -19.85 10.08 -5.55
N GLU A 585 -20.70 10.79 -6.30
CA GLU A 585 -21.62 11.77 -5.73
C GLU A 585 -22.64 11.16 -4.76
N GLU A 586 -23.13 9.95 -5.05
CA GLU A 586 -23.98 9.18 -4.14
C GLU A 586 -23.24 8.89 -2.83
N GLU A 587 -21.99 8.40 -2.89
CA GLU A 587 -21.16 8.18 -1.69
C GLU A 587 -20.90 9.48 -0.91
N MET A 588 -20.71 10.60 -1.61
CA MET A 588 -20.53 11.89 -0.96
C MET A 588 -21.78 12.35 -0.19
N LYS A 589 -22.98 11.90 -0.58
CA LYS A 589 -24.27 12.26 0.02
C LYS A 589 -24.74 11.28 1.11
N GLU A 590 -24.02 10.18 1.37
CA GLU A 590 -24.38 9.26 2.46
C GLU A 590 -24.35 9.96 3.83
N GLU A 591 -25.11 9.46 4.79
CA GLU A 591 -25.14 10.05 6.13
C GLU A 591 -23.76 9.99 6.78
N ALA A 592 -23.34 11.08 7.43
CA ALA A 592 -22.07 11.11 8.14
C ALA A 592 -22.13 10.16 9.35
N VAL A 593 -21.26 9.16 9.36
CA VAL A 593 -21.10 8.25 10.50
C VAL A 593 -19.73 8.51 11.10
N HIS A 594 -19.71 9.17 12.25
CA HIS A 594 -18.45 9.51 12.91
C HIS A 594 -17.91 8.31 13.70
N PRO A 595 -16.71 7.78 13.37
CA PRO A 595 -16.05 6.84 14.27
C PRO A 595 -15.79 7.54 15.62
N ILE A 596 -15.82 6.77 16.71
CA ILE A 596 -15.67 7.30 18.07
C ILE A 596 -14.24 7.86 18.22
N GLU A 597 -14.11 9.09 18.71
CA GLU A 597 -12.82 9.71 19.04
C GLU A 597 -12.57 9.69 20.55
N GLN A 598 -11.30 9.56 20.96
CA GLN A 598 -10.83 9.91 22.29
C GLN A 598 -9.56 10.74 22.22
#